data_AF-A0AAP8GII3-F1
#
_entry.id   AF-A0AAP8GII3-F1
#
_cell.length_a   1.000
_cell.length_b   1.000
_cell.length_c   1.000
_cell.angle_alpha   90.00
_cell.angle_beta   90.00
_cell.angle_gamma   90.00
#
_symmetry.space_group_name_H-M   'P 1'
#
loop_
_entity.id
_entity.type
_entity.pdbx_description
1 polymer ?
#
loop_
_entity_poly.entity_id
_entity_poly.type
_entity_poly.pdbx_seq_one_letter_code
_entity_poly.pdbx_strand_id
1 'polypeptide(L)' 'MILSGCITQPSKIPSVPYQENLKRKCPTENLPRIKGNTGADIAAPAIEYQDLYSVCAARHNALIDEINKRESVLNGTEN' A
#
# COMPACT_ATOMS: atom_id res chain seq x y z
N MET A 1 -45.29 -6.12 -26.11
CA MET A 1 -43.85 -6.11 -26.47
C MET A 1 -43.06 -6.28 -25.19
N ILE A 2 -42.41 -7.42 -25.01
CA ILE A 2 -41.61 -7.70 -23.80
C ILE A 2 -40.22 -7.12 -24.04
N LEU A 3 -39.86 -6.08 -23.29
CA LEU A 3 -38.49 -5.56 -23.28
C LEU A 3 -37.59 -6.60 -22.59
N SER A 4 -36.85 -7.36 -23.39
CA SER A 4 -35.79 -8.23 -22.89
C SER A 4 -34.52 -7.39 -22.77
N GLY A 5 -34.23 -6.93 -21.55
CA GLY A 5 -32.98 -6.25 -21.23
C GLY A 5 -31.84 -7.27 -21.17
N CYS A 6 -30.76 -7.01 -21.90
CA CYS A 6 -29.55 -7.83 -21.93
C CYS A 6 -29.02 -8.09 -20.50
N ILE A 7 -28.78 -9.36 -20.17
CA ILE A 7 -28.04 -9.76 -18.98
C ILE A 7 -26.57 -9.44 -19.27
N THR A 8 -26.15 -8.19 -19.08
CA THR A 8 -24.74 -7.84 -19.18
C THR A 8 -24.02 -8.47 -18.00
N GLN A 9 -23.26 -9.53 -18.27
CA GLN A 9 -22.35 -10.12 -17.28
C GLN A 9 -21.42 -9.00 -16.78
N PRO A 10 -21.35 -8.70 -15.46
CA PRO A 10 -20.46 -7.68 -14.96
C PRO A 10 -19.03 -8.03 -15.37
N SER A 11 -18.33 -7.03 -15.94
CA SER A 11 -17.00 -7.21 -16.50
C SER A 11 -16.07 -7.84 -15.48
N LYS A 12 -15.39 -8.91 -15.93
CA LYS A 12 -14.26 -9.56 -15.26
C LYS A 12 -13.33 -8.52 -14.64
N ILE A 13 -13.06 -8.71 -13.35
CA ILE A 13 -11.90 -8.32 -12.54
C ILE A 13 -11.08 -7.16 -13.14
N PRO A 14 -11.01 -5.99 -12.48
CA PRO A 14 -10.19 -4.89 -12.96
C PRO A 14 -8.74 -5.36 -13.15
N SER A 15 -8.28 -5.49 -14.40
CA SER A 15 -6.87 -5.73 -14.73
C SER A 15 -6.06 -4.44 -14.57
N VAL A 16 -6.41 -3.60 -13.60
CA VAL A 16 -5.76 -2.32 -13.39
C VAL A 16 -4.45 -2.58 -12.63
N PRO A 17 -3.29 -2.20 -13.20
CA PRO A 17 -2.03 -2.35 -12.49
C PRO A 17 -2.06 -1.51 -11.20
N TYR A 18 -1.37 -1.96 -10.16
CA TYR A 18 -1.15 -1.13 -8.96
C TYR A 18 -0.48 0.18 -9.37
N GLN A 19 -0.86 1.28 -8.71
CA GLN A 19 -0.18 2.56 -8.88
C GLN A 19 1.33 2.40 -8.64
N GLU A 20 2.17 3.05 -9.47
CA GLU A 20 3.63 2.87 -9.41
C GLU A 20 4.23 3.17 -8.03
N ASN A 21 3.66 4.13 -7.31
CA ASN A 21 4.12 4.48 -5.96
C ASN A 21 3.92 3.34 -4.93
N LEU A 22 2.90 2.50 -5.11
CA LEU A 22 2.63 1.33 -4.26
C LEU A 22 3.62 0.19 -4.53
N LYS A 23 4.17 0.12 -5.75
CA LYS A 23 5.16 -0.89 -6.16
C LYS A 23 6.59 -0.52 -5.80
N ARG A 24 6.84 0.74 -5.45
CA ARG A 24 8.13 1.15 -4.90
C ARG A 24 8.36 0.35 -3.61
N LYS A 25 9.61 0.00 -3.29
CA LYS A 25 9.98 -0.59 -1.99
C LYS A 25 10.46 0.49 -1.02
N CYS A 26 10.43 0.21 0.27
CA CYS A 26 11.15 1.04 1.24
C CYS A 26 12.65 0.81 1.09
N PRO A 27 13.50 1.82 1.35
CA PRO A 27 14.94 1.65 1.39
C PRO A 27 15.34 0.49 2.31
N THR A 28 16.20 -0.40 1.80
CA THR A 28 16.83 -1.48 2.58
C THR A 28 18.31 -1.18 2.85
N GLU A 29 18.91 -0.36 2.00
CA GLU A 29 20.29 0.11 2.12
C GLU A 29 20.34 1.49 2.78
N ASN A 30 21.50 1.82 3.37
CA ASN A 30 21.75 3.11 4.02
C ASN A 30 20.76 3.45 5.13
N LEU A 31 20.17 2.44 5.77
CA LEU A 31 19.34 2.62 6.95
C LEU A 31 20.17 3.23 8.09
N PRO A 32 19.61 4.18 8.87
CA PRO A 32 20.31 4.79 9.99
C PRO A 32 20.80 3.69 10.96
N ARG A 33 22.11 3.68 11.22
CA ARG A 33 22.73 2.70 12.12
C ARG A 33 23.03 3.34 13.46
N ILE A 34 22.62 2.65 14.52
CA ILE A 34 23.04 2.99 15.88
C ILE A 34 24.53 2.65 16.00
N LYS A 35 25.33 3.63 16.42
CA LYS A 35 26.78 3.47 16.63
C LYS A 35 27.11 3.84 18.07
N GLY A 36 27.00 2.87 18.97
CA GLY A 36 27.30 3.05 20.39
C GLY A 36 26.23 2.45 21.29
N ASN A 37 26.27 2.78 22.58
CA ASN A 37 25.40 2.22 23.60
C ASN A 37 24.78 3.28 24.53
N THR A 38 24.93 4.56 24.21
CA THR A 38 24.38 5.67 24.97
C THR A 38 23.05 6.14 24.36
N GLY A 39 22.26 6.88 25.13
CA GLY A 39 21.03 7.49 24.61
C GLY A 39 21.27 8.45 23.44
N ALA A 40 22.43 9.12 23.42
CA ALA A 40 22.81 10.02 22.33
C ALA A 40 23.03 9.26 21.01
N ASP A 41 23.56 8.03 21.08
CA ASP A 41 23.82 7.19 19.90
C ASP A 41 22.55 6.69 19.22
N ILE A 42 21.41 6.72 19.93
CA ILE A 42 20.09 6.33 19.45
C ILE A 42 19.30 7.54 18.94
N ALA A 43 19.47 8.70 19.58
CA ALA A 43 18.67 9.90 19.30
C ALA A 43 18.79 10.35 17.83
N ALA A 44 20.00 10.42 17.28
CA ALA A 44 20.21 10.84 15.89
C ALA A 44 19.60 9.85 14.88
N PRO A 45 19.88 8.53 14.94
CA PRO A 45 19.22 7.56 14.08
C PRO A 45 17.69 7.57 14.20
N ALA A 46 17.14 7.78 15.40
CA ALA A 46 15.70 7.80 15.63
C ALA A 46 14.98 8.93 14.87
N ILE A 47 15.61 10.11 14.78
CA ILE A 47 15.07 11.23 14.00
C ILE A 47 15.08 10.88 12.50
N GLU A 48 16.18 10.32 11.99
CA GLU A 48 16.26 9.89 10.58
C GLU A 48 15.23 8.79 10.25
N TYR A 49 14.99 7.87 11.18
CA TYR A 49 13.95 6.86 11.04
C TYR A 49 12.54 7.45 11.03
N GLN A 50 12.29 8.55 11.74
CA GLN A 50 10.97 9.18 11.78
C GLN A 50 10.56 9.69 10.39
N ASP A 51 11.49 10.33 9.68
CA ASP A 51 11.26 10.80 8.31
C ASP A 51 11.03 9.62 7.35
N LEU A 52 11.89 8.61 7.41
CA LEU A 52 11.78 7.40 6.59
C LEU A 52 10.46 6.65 6.84
N TYR A 53 10.07 6.54 8.11
CA TYR A 53 8.86 5.85 8.52
C TYR A 53 7.62 6.48 7.91
N SER A 54 7.49 7.80 7.93
CA SER A 54 6.30 8.49 7.42
C SER A 54 6.01 8.16 5.94
N VAL A 55 7.06 8.18 5.11
CA VAL A 55 6.96 7.89 3.67
C VAL A 55 6.63 6.41 3.42
N CYS A 56 7.23 5.52 4.20
CA CYS A 56 7.01 4.08 4.11
C CYS A 56 5.61 3.67 4.59
N ALA A 57 5.17 4.21 5.72
CA ALA A 57 3.86 3.93 6.31
C ALA A 57 2.73 4.37 5.38
N ALA A 58 2.82 5.58 4.81
CA ALA A 58 1.80 6.07 3.88
C ALA A 58 1.62 5.14 2.66
N ARG A 59 2.72 4.66 2.08
CA ARG A 59 2.69 3.73 0.95
C ARG A 59 2.21 2.33 1.33
N HIS A 60 2.60 1.85 2.51
CA HIS A 60 2.15 0.54 2.99
C HIS A 60 0.65 0.53 3.24
N ASN A 61 0.13 1.54 3.93
CA ASN A 61 -1.31 1.64 4.19
C ASN A 61 -2.11 1.75 2.89
N ALA A 62 -1.68 2.60 1.96
CA ALA A 62 -2.33 2.72 0.66
C ALA A 62 -2.29 1.41 -0.16
N LEU A 63 -1.23 0.60 -0.02
CA LEU A 63 -1.15 -0.71 -0.67
C LEU A 63 -2.16 -1.69 -0.05
N ILE A 64 -2.28 -1.71 1.28
CA ILE A 64 -3.26 -2.53 2.00
C ILE A 64 -4.69 -2.15 1.60
N ASP A 65 -4.99 -0.85 1.53
CA ASP A 65 -6.31 -0.36 1.11
C ASP A 65 -6.67 -0.84 -0.31
N GLU A 66 -5.72 -0.76 -1.24
CA GLU A 66 -5.91 -1.21 -2.63
C GLU A 66 -6.06 -2.74 -2.73
N ILE A 67 -5.34 -3.51 -1.91
CA ILE A 67 -5.52 -4.97 -1.83
C ILE A 67 -6.93 -5.29 -1.32
N ASN A 68 -7.35 -4.69 -0.21
CA ASN A 68 -8.66 -4.93 0.39
C ASN A 68 -9.79 -4.57 -0.57
N LYS A 69 -9.68 -3.45 -1.28
CA LYS A 69 -10.63 -3.05 -2.32
C LYS A 69 -10.71 -4.05 -3.48
N ARG A 70 -9.58 -4.62 -3.90
CA ARG A 70 -9.60 -5.64 -4.95
C ARG A 70 -10.24 -6.93 -4.45
N GLU A 71 -9.92 -7.33 -3.22
CA GLU A 71 -10.52 -8.50 -2.59
C GLU A 71 -12.03 -8.35 -2.38
N SER A 72 -12.52 -7.16 -2.00
CA SER A 72 -13.96 -6.91 -1.85
C SER A 72 -14.71 -7.01 -3.18
N VAL A 73 -14.16 -6.45 -4.26
CA VAL A 73 -14.69 -6.60 -5.62
C VAL A 73 -14.68 -8.06 -6.07
N LEU A 74 -13.60 -8.80 -5.80
CA LEU A 74 -13.49 -10.22 -6.15
C LEU A 74 -14.47 -11.10 -5.37
N ASN A 75 -14.67 -10.80 -4.09
CA ASN A 75 -15.53 -11.56 -3.20
C ASN A 75 -17.00 -11.13 -3.27
N GLY A 76 -17.33 -10.10 -4.07
CA GLY A 76 -18.69 -9.58 -4.22
C GLY A 76 -19.24 -8.93 -2.94
N THR A 77 -18.37 -8.39 -2.09
CA THR A 77 -18.75 -7.71 -0.83
C THR A 77 -18.85 -6.19 -0.96
N GLU A 78 -18.44 -5.63 -2.11
CA GLU A 78 -18.72 -4.24 -2.51
C GLU A 78 -19.97 -4.19 -3.42
N ASN A 79 -20.98 -3.41 -3.00
CA ASN A 79 -22.13 -2.99 -3.81
C ASN A 79 -21.89 -1.58 -4.35
#